data_AF-A0A7K8EUU6-F1
#
_entry.id   AF-A0A7K8EUU6-F1
#
_cell.length_a   1.000
_cell.length_b   1.000
_cell.length_c   1.000
_cell.angle_alpha   90.00
_cell.angle_beta   90.00
_cell.angle_gamma   90.00
#
_symmetry.space_group_name_H-M   'P 1'
#
loop_
_entity.id
_entity.type
_entity.pdbx_description
1 polymer ?
#
loop_
_entity_poly.entity_id
_entity_poly.type
_entity_poly.pdbx_seq_one_letter_code
_entity_poly.pdbx_strand_id
1 'polypeptide(L)'
;LQGQAMRAGLLSFQCPLCRDRQEFLVQMFVMGIRVPFRLPTWEDNDAFADLGERHSQCNARECLYPGGREEAEEEGPWELLLCSSCAAEGTHRRCSGLTNCIESWECDNC
;
A
#
# COMPACT_ATOMS: atom_id res chain seq x y z
N LEU A 1 0.91 -16.69 22.95
CA LEU A 1 0.64 -15.39 23.60
C LEU A 1 1.91 -14.58 23.88
N GLN A 2 2.85 -15.03 24.72
CA GLN A 2 4.09 -14.26 25.00
C GLN A 2 4.87 -13.87 23.74
N GLY A 3 5.08 -14.80 22.80
CA GLY A 3 5.77 -14.50 21.53
C GLY A 3 5.02 -13.50 20.64
N GLN A 4 3.70 -13.40 20.75
CA GLN A 4 2.89 -12.41 20.04
C GLN A 4 2.98 -11.05 20.73
N ALA A 5 2.89 -11.00 22.06
CA ALA A 5 3.11 -9.79 22.84
C ALA A 5 4.48 -9.16 22.53
N MET A 6 5.52 -9.98 22.47
CA MET A 6 6.87 -9.50 22.12
C MET A 6 6.90 -8.91 20.72
N ARG A 7 6.30 -9.56 19.71
CA ARG A 7 6.30 -9.07 18.32
C ARG A 7 5.39 -7.86 18.10
N ALA A 8 4.20 -7.84 18.68
CA ALA A 8 3.21 -6.78 18.49
C ALA A 8 3.51 -5.51 19.30
N GLY A 9 4.15 -5.66 20.47
CA GLY A 9 4.36 -4.55 21.39
C GLY A 9 3.06 -3.98 21.97
N LEU A 10 3.19 -3.00 22.87
CA LEU A 10 2.04 -2.43 23.58
C LEU A 10 1.04 -1.76 22.64
N LEU A 11 1.51 -1.26 21.49
CA LEU A 11 0.72 -0.44 20.56
C LEU A 11 -0.26 -1.28 19.72
N SER A 12 0.06 -2.54 19.44
CA SER A 12 -0.76 -3.38 18.54
C SER A 12 -1.17 -4.73 19.14
N PHE A 13 -0.88 -4.97 20.43
CA PHE A 13 -1.33 -6.18 21.11
C PHE A 13 -2.73 -6.00 21.69
N GLN A 14 -3.70 -6.71 21.13
CA GLN A 14 -5.12 -6.62 21.46
C GLN A 14 -5.82 -7.99 21.35
N CYS A 15 -7.03 -8.10 21.90
CA CYS A 15 -7.80 -9.33 21.82
C CYS A 15 -8.08 -9.71 20.35
N PRO A 16 -7.75 -10.93 19.90
CA PRO A 16 -7.99 -11.34 18.52
C PRO A 16 -9.48 -11.50 18.17
N LEU A 17 -10.36 -11.60 19.17
CA LEU A 17 -11.79 -11.83 18.98
C LEU A 17 -12.60 -10.53 18.95
N CYS A 18 -12.43 -9.67 19.95
CA CYS A 18 -13.21 -8.44 20.11
C CYS A 18 -12.42 -7.16 19.87
N ARG A 19 -11.10 -7.26 19.63
CA ARG A 19 -10.18 -6.12 19.49
C ARG A 19 -10.10 -5.19 20.71
N ASP A 20 -10.65 -5.60 21.85
CA ASP A 20 -10.44 -4.90 23.12
C ASP A 20 -8.95 -4.96 23.49
N ARG A 21 -8.36 -3.79 23.74
CA ARG A 21 -6.95 -3.63 24.10
C ARG A 21 -6.77 -3.48 25.61
N GLN A 22 -7.65 -2.74 26.28
CA GLN A 22 -7.44 -2.38 27.69
C GLN A 22 -7.63 -3.60 28.58
N GLU A 23 -8.79 -4.25 28.48
CA GLU A 23 -9.10 -5.44 29.28
C GLU A 23 -8.13 -6.57 28.93
N PHE A 24 -7.84 -6.74 27.64
CA PHE A 24 -6.91 -7.75 27.19
C PHE A 24 -5.50 -7.55 27.77
N LEU A 25 -4.95 -6.34 27.76
CA LEU A 25 -3.62 -6.08 28.32
C LEU A 25 -3.56 -6.34 29.83
N VAL A 26 -4.62 -5.98 30.57
CA VAL A 26 -4.72 -6.27 32.01
C VAL A 26 -4.71 -7.78 32.25
N GLN A 27 -5.54 -8.54 31.52
CA GLN A 27 -5.58 -10.00 31.65
C GLN A 27 -4.24 -10.64 31.27
N MET A 28 -3.59 -10.16 30.22
CA MET A 28 -2.26 -10.64 29.82
C MET A 28 -1.21 -10.34 30.90
N PHE A 29 -1.25 -9.17 31.52
CA PHE A 29 -0.38 -8.84 32.66
C PHE A 29 -0.61 -9.76 33.86
N VAL A 30 -1.87 -10.02 34.22
CA VAL A 30 -2.25 -10.95 35.29
C VAL A 30 -1.74 -12.37 35.01
N MET A 31 -1.75 -12.79 33.75
CA MET A 31 -1.18 -14.07 33.30
C MET A 31 0.36 -14.08 33.23
N GLY A 32 1.02 -12.99 33.63
CA GLY A 32 2.49 -12.88 33.61
C GLY A 32 3.08 -12.62 32.22
N ILE A 33 2.25 -12.27 31.24
CA ILE A 33 2.70 -11.97 29.87
C ILE A 33 3.23 -10.54 29.81
N ARG A 34 4.51 -10.40 29.50
CA ARG A 34 5.17 -9.09 29.38
C ARG A 34 5.02 -8.55 27.97
N VAL A 35 4.53 -7.32 27.87
CA VAL A 35 4.33 -6.60 26.61
C VAL A 35 5.29 -5.39 26.57
N PRO A 36 6.28 -5.36 25.67
CA PRO A 36 7.23 -4.25 25.59
C PRO A 36 6.59 -2.98 25.01
N PHE A 37 7.03 -1.80 25.47
CA PHE A 37 6.66 -0.51 24.87
C PHE A 37 7.48 -0.27 23.59
N ARG A 38 6.99 -0.77 22.47
CA ARG A 38 7.60 -0.59 21.14
C ARG A 38 6.57 -0.73 20.04
N LEU A 39 6.93 -0.27 18.84
CA LEU A 39 6.22 -0.60 17.60
C LEU A 39 6.32 -2.10 17.31
N PRO A 40 5.37 -2.66 16.55
CA PRO A 40 5.45 -4.05 16.14
C PRO A 40 6.69 -4.33 15.29
N THR A 41 7.27 -5.51 15.46
CA THR A 41 8.47 -5.91 14.71
C THR A 41 8.24 -6.07 13.19
N TRP A 42 6.99 -6.09 12.73
CA TRP A 42 6.66 -6.15 11.30
C TRP A 42 6.65 -4.78 10.62
N GLU A 43 6.66 -3.68 11.40
CA GLU A 43 6.86 -2.33 10.83
C GLU A 43 8.33 -2.06 10.51
N ASP A 44 9.26 -2.78 11.15
CA ASP A 44 10.71 -2.60 11.02
C ASP A 44 11.32 -3.38 9.84
N ASN A 45 10.52 -4.15 9.10
CA ASN A 45 11.01 -5.11 8.10
C ASN A 45 10.61 -4.74 6.68
N ASP A 46 10.17 -3.50 6.43
CA ASP A 46 9.72 -3.05 5.11
C ASP A 46 8.75 -4.05 4.43
N ALA A 47 8.05 -4.87 5.23
CA ALA A 47 7.26 -5.99 4.74
C ALA A 47 6.05 -5.53 3.91
N PHE A 48 5.80 -4.22 3.93
CA PHE A 48 4.78 -3.51 3.18
C PHE A 48 5.39 -2.35 2.36
N ALA A 49 6.71 -2.23 2.23
CA ALA A 49 7.34 -1.19 1.40
C ALA A 49 6.89 -1.32 -0.06
N ASP A 50 6.85 -2.56 -0.57
CA ASP A 50 6.31 -2.87 -1.91
C ASP A 50 4.81 -2.55 -2.05
N LEU A 51 4.06 -2.47 -0.95
CA LEU A 51 2.64 -2.09 -0.96
C LEU A 51 2.44 -0.57 -0.97
N GLY A 52 3.47 0.19 -0.64
CA GLY A 52 3.46 1.66 -0.70
C GLY A 52 3.92 2.21 -2.04
N GLU A 53 4.71 1.45 -2.80
CA GLU A 53 5.19 1.88 -4.11
C GLU A 53 4.08 1.74 -5.15
N ARG A 54 3.41 2.86 -5.44
CA ARG A 54 2.48 2.92 -6.57
C ARG A 54 3.25 2.63 -7.85
N HIS A 55 2.63 1.84 -8.73
CA HIS A 55 3.10 1.70 -10.09
C HIS A 55 3.30 3.10 -10.70
N SER A 56 4.46 3.32 -11.32
CA SER A 56 4.92 4.65 -11.75
C SER A 56 5.39 4.66 -13.20
N GLN A 57 5.13 3.60 -13.95
CA GLN A 57 5.60 3.44 -15.32
C GLN A 57 4.44 3.35 -16.32
N CYS A 58 4.71 3.73 -17.57
CA CYS A 58 3.77 3.57 -18.67
C CYS A 58 3.96 2.22 -19.38
N ASN A 59 2.95 1.35 -19.28
CA ASN A 59 2.87 0.03 -19.90
C ASN A 59 2.36 0.03 -21.34
N ALA A 60 1.99 1.18 -21.90
CA ALA A 60 1.53 1.26 -23.30
C ALA A 60 2.57 0.64 -24.25
N ARG A 61 2.12 -0.12 -25.25
CA ARG A 61 3.03 -0.81 -26.20
C ARG A 61 4.05 0.16 -26.81
N GLU A 62 3.58 1.35 -27.19
CA GLU A 62 4.40 2.47 -27.64
C GLU A 62 4.20 3.65 -26.70
N CYS A 63 5.26 4.06 -25.98
CA CYS A 63 5.23 5.26 -25.16
C CYS A 63 5.61 6.46 -26.02
N LEU A 64 4.73 7.47 -26.04
CA LEU A 64 4.90 8.70 -26.82
C LEU A 64 5.53 9.83 -26.01
N TYR A 65 5.74 9.64 -24.69
CA TYR A 65 6.25 10.69 -23.81
C TYR A 65 7.77 10.86 -23.98
N PRO A 66 8.27 12.07 -24.32
CA PRO A 66 9.70 12.31 -24.51
C PRO A 66 10.55 12.11 -23.25
N GLY A 67 9.97 12.28 -22.05
CA GLY A 67 10.61 12.01 -20.76
C GLY A 67 10.78 10.52 -20.47
N GLY A 68 10.28 9.64 -21.34
CA GLY A 68 10.36 8.20 -21.16
C GLY A 68 9.18 7.64 -20.37
N ARG A 69 9.28 6.36 -19.99
CA ARG A 69 8.15 5.62 -19.40
C ARG A 69 8.00 5.82 -17.91
N GLU A 70 9.05 6.22 -17.22
CA GLU A 70 9.14 6.35 -15.76
C GLU A 70 8.81 7.77 -15.27
N GLU A 71 8.62 8.70 -16.21
CA GLU A 71 8.27 10.08 -15.92
C GLU A 71 6.81 10.35 -16.34
N ALA A 72 6.14 11.25 -15.62
CA ALA A 72 4.78 11.68 -15.91
C ALA A 72 4.56 13.11 -15.41
N GLU A 73 3.63 13.82 -16.04
CA GLU A 73 3.15 15.12 -15.54
C GLU A 73 2.14 14.91 -14.41
N GLU A 74 1.99 15.91 -13.53
CA GLU A 74 0.96 15.88 -12.47
C GLU A 74 -0.46 15.96 -13.06
N GLU A 75 -0.65 16.80 -14.08
CA GLU A 75 -1.89 16.94 -14.83
C GLU A 75 -1.59 17.13 -16.32
N GLY A 76 -2.54 16.74 -17.16
CA GLY A 76 -2.47 16.97 -18.60
C GLY A 76 -2.18 15.70 -19.41
N PRO A 77 -1.79 15.83 -20.69
CA PRO A 77 -1.75 14.71 -21.62
C PRO A 77 -0.72 13.61 -21.26
N TRP A 78 0.25 13.95 -20.41
CA TRP A 78 1.30 13.05 -19.93
C TRP A 78 1.13 12.65 -18.47
N GLU A 79 -0.05 12.88 -17.89
CA GLU A 79 -0.44 12.29 -16.61
C GLU A 79 -0.51 10.77 -16.73
N LEU A 80 0.01 10.08 -15.72
CA LEU A 80 -0.03 8.63 -15.62
C LEU A 80 -1.31 8.19 -14.92
N LEU A 81 -2.20 7.52 -15.66
CA LEU A 81 -3.39 6.88 -15.11
C LEU A 81 -3.09 5.42 -14.79
N LEU A 82 -3.41 5.01 -13.56
CA LEU A 82 -3.34 3.61 -13.15
C LEU A 82 -4.65 2.89 -13.48
N CYS A 83 -4.55 1.60 -13.78
CA CYS A 83 -5.71 0.77 -14.01
C CYS A 83 -6.64 0.81 -12.78
N SER A 84 -7.91 1.19 -12.97
CA SER A 84 -8.88 1.31 -11.89
C SER A 84 -9.17 -0.01 -11.17
N SER A 85 -8.89 -1.13 -11.82
CA SER A 85 -9.24 -2.48 -11.35
C SER A 85 -8.08 -3.17 -10.62
N CYS A 86 -6.85 -3.08 -11.14
CA CYS A 86 -5.69 -3.78 -10.54
C CYS A 86 -4.61 -2.84 -9.99
N ALA A 87 -4.57 -1.58 -10.42
CA ALA A 87 -3.49 -0.61 -10.15
C ALA A 87 -2.06 -1.11 -10.45
N ALA A 88 -1.91 -2.26 -11.12
CA ALA A 88 -0.64 -2.92 -11.41
C ALA A 88 -0.03 -2.45 -12.74
N GLU A 89 -0.85 -1.87 -13.62
CA GLU A 89 -0.43 -1.23 -14.86
C GLU A 89 -0.81 0.25 -14.84
N GLY A 90 -0.02 1.05 -15.57
CA GLY A 90 -0.26 2.45 -15.82
C GLY A 90 -0.10 2.82 -17.30
N THR A 91 -0.73 3.90 -17.72
CA THR A 91 -0.54 4.48 -19.05
C THR A 91 -0.58 5.99 -19.00
N HIS A 92 0.21 6.66 -19.85
CA HIS A 92 -0.03 8.08 -20.07
C HIS A 92 -1.32 8.26 -20.84
N ARG A 93 -2.09 9.31 -20.55
CA ARG A 93 -3.35 9.61 -21.25
C ARG A 93 -3.19 9.54 -22.77
N ARG A 94 -2.17 10.21 -23.31
CA ARG A 94 -1.88 10.20 -24.76
C ARG A 94 -1.47 8.84 -25.31
N CYS A 95 -0.77 8.03 -24.53
CA CYS A 95 -0.33 6.71 -24.98
C CYS A 95 -1.50 5.73 -25.15
N SER A 96 -2.60 5.93 -24.42
CA SER A 96 -3.86 5.20 -24.60
C SER A 96 -4.93 5.96 -25.39
N GLY A 97 -4.58 7.08 -26.03
CA GLY A 97 -5.53 7.88 -26.82
C GLY A 97 -6.67 8.51 -26.01
N LEU A 98 -6.47 8.72 -24.71
CA LEU A 98 -7.46 9.30 -23.81
C LEU A 98 -7.45 10.82 -23.91
N THR A 99 -8.64 11.43 -23.74
CA THR A 99 -8.77 12.89 -23.61
C THR A 99 -8.46 13.34 -22.18
N ASN A 100 -8.15 14.62 -22.01
CA ASN A 100 -7.84 15.21 -20.70
C ASN A 100 -9.03 15.24 -19.72
N CYS A 101 -10.25 14.87 -20.18
CA CYS A 101 -11.44 14.80 -19.33
C CYS A 101 -11.68 13.43 -18.69
N ILE A 102 -10.92 12.39 -19.10
CA ILE A 102 -11.15 11.00 -18.64
C ILE A 102 -10.27 10.72 -17.43
N GLU A 103 -10.86 10.53 -16.25
CA GLU A 103 -10.10 10.29 -15.02
C GLU A 103 -9.83 8.79 -14.74
N SER A 104 -10.46 7.88 -15.48
CA SER A 104 -10.32 6.44 -15.30
C SER A 104 -9.83 5.73 -16.55
N TRP A 105 -8.98 4.74 -16.35
CA TRP A 105 -8.49 3.84 -17.38
C TRP A 105 -8.42 2.42 -16.82
N GLU A 106 -8.63 1.43 -17.67
CA GLU A 106 -8.56 0.00 -17.34
C GLU A 106 -7.66 -0.68 -18.36
N CYS A 107 -6.77 -1.58 -17.90
CA CYS A 107 -5.88 -2.34 -18.78
C CYS A 107 -6.59 -3.57 -19.36
N ASP A 108 -6.09 -4.07 -20.50
CA ASP A 108 -6.69 -5.20 -21.22
C ASP A 108 -6.61 -6.55 -20.48
N ASN A 109 -5.84 -6.61 -19.39
CA ASN A 109 -5.55 -7.83 -18.63
C ASN A 109 -6.40 -7.96 -17.34
N CYS A 110 -7.35 -7.05 -17.12
CA CYS A 110 -8.36 -7.13 -16.05
C CYS A 110 -9.65 -7.77 -16.58
#